data_AF-A0A538A7W4-F1
#
_entry.id   AF-A0A538A7W4-F1
#
_cell.length_a   1.000
_cell.length_b   1.000
_cell.length_c   1.000
_cell.angle_alpha   90.00
_cell.angle_beta   90.00
_cell.angle_gamma   90.00
#
_symmetry.space_group_name_H-M   'P 1'
#
loop_
_entity.id
_entity.type
_entity.pdbx_description
1 polymer ?
#
loop_
_entity_poly.entity_id
_entity_poly.type
_entity_poly.pdbx_seq_one_letter_code
_entity_poly.pdbx_strand_id
1 'polypeptide(L)'
;MFRSMRSKDQVRRAVWRAMDREGVSRFPGAEGRIPNFAGAKLAAQKLSAHRLWKRAQVIKANPDSPQTHARRLALEDGKQLVMAVPRLRDKHPFRLLDPRRLSKAQVREAATIKGALRHGRVVALEEVPEIDFVICGSVAVNLSGARIGKGGGFSDLEYGMLIDAGKIDDHTFVATTVHPIQILREHLMVTDHDLPVDLIATPRAVIDVERMYDRPRGILWDHLHPPQIHEIPVLERMGYAWARRARMRRARRWSGSSGRSTFPSRLQPARFRTRRQPRARIPTATRTRSGSRSTGARTCTGLRCRCRASRPRMGGRSPTTIRRRR
;
A
#
# COMPACT_ATOMS: atom_id res chain seq x y z
N MET A 1 -0.35 12.61 37.30
CA MET A 1 0.88 12.74 36.47
C MET A 1 0.49 12.48 35.02
N PHE A 2 0.36 13.52 34.20
CA PHE A 2 0.07 13.35 32.76
C PHE A 2 1.29 12.72 32.09
N ARG A 3 1.20 11.42 31.80
CA ARG A 3 2.24 10.73 31.05
C ARG A 3 2.18 11.25 29.60
N SER A 4 3.23 11.94 29.15
CA SER A 4 3.33 12.40 27.76
C SER A 4 3.11 11.21 26.80
N MET A 5 2.26 11.42 25.79
CA MET A 5 1.92 10.37 24.83
C MET A 5 3.17 9.94 24.05
N ARG A 6 3.43 8.64 24.00
CA ARG A 6 4.58 8.10 23.28
C ARG A 6 4.42 8.29 21.78
N SER A 7 5.53 8.59 21.10
CA SER A 7 5.57 8.57 19.65
C SER A 7 5.35 7.14 19.12
N LYS A 8 4.87 7.02 17.87
CA LYS A 8 4.66 5.69 17.24
C LYS A 8 5.93 4.83 17.28
N ASP A 9 7.11 5.41 17.11
CA ASP A 9 8.39 4.71 17.17
C ASP A 9 8.79 4.25 18.58
N GLN A 10 8.51 5.07 19.59
CA GLN A 10 8.70 4.68 20.99
C GLN A 10 7.81 3.49 21.35
N VAL A 11 6.55 3.49 20.87
CA VAL A 11 5.63 2.36 21.06
C VAL A 11 6.16 1.11 20.35
N ARG A 12 6.57 1.22 19.07
CA ARG A 12 7.12 0.08 18.31
C ARG A 12 8.29 -0.58 19.03
N ARG A 13 9.31 0.21 19.41
CA ARG A 13 10.50 -0.30 20.10
C ARG A 13 10.15 -0.95 21.44
N ALA A 14 9.26 -0.34 22.21
CA ALA A 14 8.85 -0.89 23.49
C ALA A 14 8.13 -2.25 23.34
N VAL A 15 7.22 -2.37 22.37
CA VAL A 15 6.51 -3.62 22.12
C VAL A 15 7.43 -4.71 21.59
N TRP A 16 8.30 -4.40 20.63
CA TRP A 16 9.29 -5.38 20.15
C TRP A 16 10.16 -5.91 21.28
N ARG A 17 10.72 -5.02 22.11
CA ARG A 17 11.50 -5.41 23.30
C ARG A 17 10.70 -6.25 24.29
N ALA A 18 9.44 -5.89 24.54
CA ALA A 18 8.58 -6.67 25.42
C ALA A 18 8.34 -8.08 24.86
N MET A 19 8.04 -8.21 23.57
CA MET A 19 7.79 -9.52 22.95
C MET A 19 9.01 -10.45 22.96
N ASP A 20 10.21 -9.89 22.78
CA ASP A 20 11.45 -10.64 22.84
C ASP A 20 11.79 -11.03 24.29
N ARG A 21 11.64 -10.09 25.25
CA ARG A 21 11.86 -10.37 26.68
C ARG A 21 10.94 -11.46 27.22
N GLU A 22 9.66 -11.44 26.85
CA GLU A 22 8.67 -12.44 27.29
C GLU A 22 8.75 -13.76 26.49
N GLY A 23 9.66 -13.88 25.51
CA GLY A 23 9.85 -15.11 24.73
C GLY A 23 8.65 -15.49 23.83
N VAL A 24 7.73 -14.56 23.57
CA VAL A 24 6.52 -14.80 22.79
C VAL A 24 6.72 -14.57 21.29
N SER A 25 7.79 -13.88 20.92
CA SER A 25 8.22 -13.65 19.54
C SER A 25 8.53 -14.99 18.83
N ARG A 26 8.18 -15.08 17.54
CA ARG A 26 8.49 -16.25 16.69
C ARG A 26 9.20 -15.78 15.44
N PHE A 27 9.94 -16.68 14.78
CA PHE A 27 10.62 -16.37 13.52
C PHE A 27 9.65 -15.69 12.54
N PRO A 28 10.02 -14.56 11.90
CA PRO A 28 11.36 -13.98 11.79
C PRO A 28 11.74 -12.93 12.86
N GLY A 29 11.10 -12.93 14.02
CA GLY A 29 11.33 -11.98 15.11
C GLY A 29 10.40 -10.78 15.09
N ALA A 30 10.45 -9.97 16.16
CA ALA A 30 9.55 -8.83 16.35
C ALA A 30 10.10 -7.54 15.73
N GLU A 31 11.38 -7.23 15.98
CA GLU A 31 11.98 -5.94 15.63
C GLU A 31 11.89 -5.61 14.13
N GLY A 32 11.52 -4.36 13.82
CA GLY A 32 11.40 -3.85 12.45
C GLY A 32 10.26 -4.45 11.63
N ARG A 33 9.38 -5.26 12.25
CA ARG A 33 8.37 -6.08 11.57
C ARG A 33 7.01 -5.95 12.24
N ILE A 34 5.99 -6.46 11.56
CA ILE A 34 4.78 -6.89 12.25
C ILE A 34 5.16 -8.17 13.01
N PRO A 35 5.11 -8.19 14.35
CA PRO A 35 5.69 -9.29 15.12
C PRO A 35 4.95 -10.60 14.89
N ASN A 36 5.69 -11.65 14.52
CA ASN A 36 5.13 -13.00 14.59
C ASN A 36 5.19 -13.49 16.04
N PHE A 37 4.20 -14.29 16.46
CA PHE A 37 4.03 -14.62 17.88
C PHE A 37 3.51 -16.04 18.12
N ALA A 38 3.82 -16.54 19.32
CA ALA A 38 3.29 -17.80 19.85
C ALA A 38 1.75 -17.70 19.94
N GLY A 39 1.05 -18.57 19.21
CA GLY A 39 -0.41 -18.56 19.17
C GLY A 39 -1.02 -17.78 18.00
N ALA A 40 -0.24 -17.28 17.04
CA ALA A 40 -0.77 -16.63 15.83
C ALA A 40 -1.78 -17.51 15.07
N LYS A 41 -1.54 -18.84 15.02
CA LYS A 41 -2.50 -19.81 14.47
C LYS A 41 -3.82 -19.83 15.23
N LEU A 42 -3.76 -19.87 16.57
CA LEU A 42 -4.96 -19.87 17.42
C LEU A 42 -5.74 -18.55 17.27
N ALA A 43 -5.05 -17.42 17.21
CA ALA A 43 -5.68 -16.12 16.97
C ALA A 43 -6.43 -16.10 15.63
N ALA A 44 -5.82 -16.65 14.57
CA ALA A 44 -6.48 -16.76 13.27
C ALA A 44 -7.70 -17.70 13.31
N GLN A 45 -7.63 -18.82 14.05
CA GLN A 45 -8.77 -19.74 14.23
C GLN A 45 -9.92 -19.10 15.04
N LYS A 46 -9.60 -18.31 16.06
CA LYS A 46 -10.61 -17.54 16.80
C LYS A 46 -11.27 -16.51 15.89
N LEU A 47 -10.47 -15.81 15.08
CA LEU A 47 -10.99 -14.86 14.10
C LEU A 47 -11.89 -15.54 13.06
N SER A 48 -11.52 -16.72 12.57
CA SER A 48 -12.33 -17.45 11.56
C SER A 48 -13.66 -17.96 12.10
N ALA A 49 -13.76 -18.18 13.41
CA ALA A 49 -15.01 -18.53 14.06
C ALA A 49 -15.98 -17.34 14.21
N HIS A 50 -15.50 -16.09 14.05
CA HIS A 50 -16.30 -14.89 14.23
C HIS A 50 -17.40 -14.74 13.17
N ARG A 51 -18.56 -14.19 13.56
CA ARG A 51 -19.73 -14.05 12.67
C ARG A 51 -19.43 -13.25 11.40
N LEU A 52 -18.61 -12.20 11.51
CA LEU A 52 -18.28 -11.33 10.39
C LEU A 52 -17.35 -12.04 9.39
N TRP A 53 -16.42 -12.86 9.88
CA TRP A 53 -15.60 -13.71 9.02
C TRP A 53 -16.44 -14.74 8.26
N LYS A 54 -17.38 -15.39 8.96
CA LYS A 54 -18.23 -16.42 8.35
C LYS A 54 -19.03 -15.87 7.18
N ARG A 55 -19.52 -14.62 7.27
CA ARG A 55 -20.28 -13.94 6.22
C ARG A 55 -19.42 -13.51 5.03
N ALA A 56 -18.18 -13.07 5.27
CA ALA A 56 -17.27 -12.59 4.23
C ALA A 56 -16.99 -13.64 3.14
N GLN A 57 -17.03 -13.24 1.87
CA GLN A 57 -16.67 -14.06 0.71
C GLN A 57 -15.31 -13.66 0.14
N VAL A 58 -14.95 -12.38 0.27
CA VAL A 58 -13.69 -11.82 -0.21
C VAL A 58 -12.93 -11.21 0.97
N ILE A 59 -11.73 -11.73 1.20
CA ILE A 59 -10.84 -11.26 2.26
C ILE A 59 -9.60 -10.62 1.65
N LYS A 60 -9.25 -9.41 2.08
CA LYS A 60 -7.94 -8.82 1.84
C LYS A 60 -7.03 -9.07 3.04
N ALA A 61 -5.82 -9.56 2.82
CA ALA A 61 -4.86 -9.75 3.91
C ALA A 61 -3.45 -9.29 3.55
N ASN A 62 -2.77 -8.67 4.52
CA ASN A 62 -1.38 -8.27 4.37
C ASN A 62 -0.41 -9.47 4.28
N PRO A 63 0.74 -9.31 3.60
CA PRO A 63 1.67 -10.41 3.36
C PRO A 63 2.50 -10.81 4.60
N ASP A 64 2.42 -10.06 5.70
CA ASP A 64 3.25 -10.27 6.89
C ASP A 64 3.06 -11.68 7.50
N SER A 65 4.10 -12.19 8.15
CA SER A 65 4.18 -13.58 8.63
C SER A 65 3.04 -14.00 9.58
N PRO A 66 2.64 -13.22 10.61
CA PRO A 66 1.56 -13.65 11.50
C PRO A 66 0.21 -13.85 10.80
N GLN A 67 -0.03 -13.17 9.67
CA GLN A 67 -1.27 -13.28 8.89
C GLN A 67 -1.29 -14.50 7.96
N THR A 68 -0.21 -15.28 7.85
CA THR A 68 -0.18 -16.51 7.03
C THR A 68 -1.28 -17.49 7.42
N HIS A 69 -1.55 -17.63 8.72
CA HIS A 69 -2.59 -18.54 9.21
C HIS A 69 -3.99 -18.08 8.82
N ALA A 70 -4.28 -16.78 8.90
CA ALA A 70 -5.57 -16.24 8.50
C ALA A 70 -5.78 -16.35 6.97
N ARG A 71 -4.75 -16.06 6.17
CA ARG A 71 -4.77 -16.27 4.71
C ARG A 71 -5.09 -17.72 4.34
N ARG A 72 -4.46 -18.67 5.04
CA ARG A 72 -4.69 -20.10 4.83
C ARG A 72 -6.14 -20.47 5.17
N LEU A 73 -6.64 -20.05 6.32
CA LEU A 73 -8.03 -20.33 6.74
C LEU A 73 -9.03 -19.73 5.75
N ALA A 74 -8.79 -18.52 5.23
CA ALA A 74 -9.66 -17.91 4.24
C ALA A 74 -9.80 -18.79 2.98
N LEU A 75 -8.66 -19.28 2.45
CA LEU A 75 -8.64 -20.16 1.30
C LEU A 75 -9.24 -21.55 1.60
N GLU A 76 -8.99 -22.11 2.80
CA GLU A 76 -9.58 -23.37 3.25
C GLU A 76 -11.12 -23.26 3.42
N ASP A 77 -11.61 -22.09 3.83
CA ASP A 77 -13.04 -21.76 3.94
C ASP A 77 -13.69 -21.42 2.57
N GLY A 78 -12.97 -21.57 1.46
CA GLY A 78 -13.48 -21.31 0.12
C GLY A 78 -13.61 -19.83 -0.26
N LYS A 79 -13.02 -18.91 0.52
CA LYS A 79 -13.09 -17.47 0.30
C LYS A 79 -12.04 -17.03 -0.71
N GLN A 80 -12.36 -16.03 -1.52
CA GLN A 80 -11.37 -15.38 -2.37
C GLN A 80 -10.43 -14.53 -1.51
N LEU A 81 -9.13 -14.63 -1.77
CA LEU A 81 -8.10 -13.90 -1.04
C LEU A 81 -7.43 -12.87 -1.95
N VAL A 82 -7.49 -11.60 -1.55
CA VAL A 82 -6.74 -10.50 -2.15
C VAL A 82 -5.50 -10.23 -1.30
N MET A 83 -4.31 -10.45 -1.84
CA MET A 83 -3.06 -10.20 -1.12
C MET A 83 -2.25 -9.11 -1.80
N ALA A 84 -1.82 -8.12 -1.04
CA ALA A 84 -0.89 -7.10 -1.53
C ALA A 84 0.52 -7.69 -1.75
N VAL A 85 1.17 -7.25 -2.81
CA VAL A 85 2.59 -7.52 -3.07
C VAL A 85 3.43 -6.73 -2.07
N PRO A 86 4.48 -7.32 -1.47
CA PRO A 86 5.31 -6.63 -0.49
C PRO A 86 5.81 -5.26 -0.98
N ARG A 87 5.56 -4.23 -0.15
CA ARG A 87 5.97 -2.83 -0.39
C ARG A 87 5.39 -2.20 -1.66
N LEU A 88 4.33 -2.78 -2.24
CA LEU A 88 3.65 -2.23 -3.43
C LEU A 88 4.57 -2.01 -4.63
N ARG A 89 5.67 -2.78 -4.73
CA ARG A 89 6.72 -2.61 -5.75
C ARG A 89 6.30 -2.98 -7.16
N ASP A 90 5.15 -3.61 -7.31
CA ASP A 90 4.65 -4.08 -8.59
C ASP A 90 3.62 -3.11 -9.17
N LYS A 91 3.57 -3.00 -10.50
CA LYS A 91 2.57 -2.19 -11.21
C LYS A 91 1.16 -2.66 -10.88
N HIS A 92 0.99 -3.97 -10.69
CA HIS A 92 -0.25 -4.57 -10.20
C HIS A 92 -0.04 -4.99 -8.74
N PRO A 93 -0.44 -4.15 -7.77
CA PRO A 93 -0.07 -4.32 -6.38
C PRO A 93 -0.79 -5.47 -5.68
N PHE A 94 -1.79 -6.09 -6.32
CA PHE A 94 -2.60 -7.15 -5.72
C PHE A 94 -2.47 -8.46 -6.50
N ARG A 95 -2.62 -9.56 -5.76
CA ARG A 95 -2.81 -10.91 -6.27
C ARG A 95 -4.17 -11.41 -5.81
N LEU A 96 -4.96 -11.91 -6.75
CA LEU A 96 -6.24 -12.56 -6.46
C LEU A 96 -6.05 -14.07 -6.44
N LEU A 97 -6.38 -14.69 -5.32
CA LEU A 97 -6.34 -16.13 -5.12
C LEU A 97 -7.77 -16.65 -5.02
N ASP A 98 -8.14 -17.52 -5.95
CA ASP A 98 -9.44 -18.20 -5.96
C ASP A 98 -9.25 -19.67 -5.57
N PRO A 99 -9.74 -20.11 -4.39
CA PRO A 99 -9.52 -21.47 -3.92
C PRO A 99 -10.13 -22.53 -4.84
N ARG A 100 -11.13 -22.19 -5.67
CA ARG A 100 -11.72 -23.10 -6.66
C ARG A 100 -10.73 -23.49 -7.77
N ARG A 101 -9.65 -22.72 -7.93
CA ARG A 101 -8.58 -22.96 -8.91
C ARG A 101 -7.34 -23.58 -8.30
N LEU A 102 -7.37 -23.95 -7.02
CA LEU A 102 -6.23 -24.46 -6.28
C LEU A 102 -6.53 -25.87 -5.75
N SER A 103 -5.57 -26.78 -5.89
CA SER A 103 -5.58 -28.04 -5.14
C SER A 103 -5.38 -27.80 -3.64
N LYS A 104 -5.73 -28.79 -2.81
CA LYS A 104 -5.50 -28.72 -1.34
C LYS A 104 -4.03 -28.46 -0.98
N ALA A 105 -3.08 -28.97 -1.76
CA ALA A 105 -1.66 -28.71 -1.56
C ALA A 105 -1.31 -27.25 -1.90
N GLN A 106 -1.83 -26.74 -3.02
CA GLN A 106 -1.62 -25.36 -3.46
C GLN A 106 -2.25 -24.35 -2.50
N VAL A 107 -3.42 -24.63 -1.89
CA VAL A 107 -4.04 -23.76 -0.88
C VAL A 107 -3.09 -23.44 0.26
N ARG A 108 -2.37 -24.44 0.77
CA ARG A 108 -1.39 -24.24 1.85
C ARG A 108 -0.21 -23.38 1.42
N GLU A 109 0.29 -23.62 0.21
CA GLU A 109 1.39 -22.85 -0.35
C GLU A 109 0.98 -21.39 -0.63
N ALA A 110 -0.19 -21.21 -1.23
CA ALA A 110 -0.80 -19.94 -1.62
C ALA A 110 -0.98 -18.95 -0.47
N ALA A 111 -1.10 -19.42 0.77
CA ALA A 111 -1.15 -18.56 1.94
C ALA A 111 0.18 -17.84 2.26
N THR A 112 1.31 -18.30 1.72
CA THR A 112 2.63 -17.67 1.88
C THR A 112 2.86 -16.56 0.86
N ILE A 113 3.81 -15.66 1.09
CA ILE A 113 4.16 -14.62 0.09
C ILE A 113 4.58 -15.26 -1.23
N LYS A 114 5.49 -16.24 -1.19
CA LYS A 114 6.00 -16.91 -2.39
C LYS A 114 4.90 -17.65 -3.15
N GLY A 115 4.06 -18.38 -2.43
CA GLY A 115 2.95 -19.11 -3.03
C GLY A 115 1.87 -18.19 -3.59
N ALA A 116 1.56 -17.09 -2.91
CA ALA A 116 0.62 -16.11 -3.42
C ALA A 116 1.09 -15.43 -4.71
N LEU A 117 2.40 -15.15 -4.82
CA LEU A 117 2.98 -14.62 -6.06
C LEU A 117 3.03 -15.65 -7.19
N ARG A 118 3.11 -16.95 -6.84
CA ARG A 118 3.14 -18.06 -7.80
C ARG A 118 1.74 -18.42 -8.33
N HIS A 119 0.77 -18.54 -7.42
CA HIS A 119 -0.55 -19.09 -7.71
C HIS A 119 -1.63 -18.01 -7.85
N GLY A 120 -1.38 -16.81 -7.33
CA GLY A 120 -2.32 -15.70 -7.42
C GLY A 120 -2.32 -15.05 -8.80
N ARG A 121 -3.52 -14.81 -9.33
CA ARG A 121 -3.70 -14.07 -10.57
C ARG A 121 -3.30 -12.62 -10.37
N VAL A 122 -2.51 -12.08 -11.28
CA VAL A 122 -2.25 -10.64 -11.39
C VAL A 122 -3.53 -9.97 -11.88
N VAL A 123 -4.01 -8.98 -11.15
CA VAL A 123 -5.24 -8.24 -11.50
C VAL A 123 -4.95 -6.74 -11.51
N ALA A 124 -5.61 -6.01 -12.41
CA ALA A 124 -5.69 -4.56 -12.32
C ALA A 124 -6.48 -4.15 -11.07
N LEU A 125 -6.31 -2.90 -10.63
CA LEU A 125 -6.96 -2.42 -9.40
C LEU A 125 -8.48 -2.44 -9.55
N GLU A 126 -8.96 -2.15 -10.76
CA GLU A 126 -10.36 -2.12 -11.16
C GLU A 126 -10.98 -3.53 -11.22
N GLU A 127 -10.16 -4.56 -11.39
CA GLU A 127 -10.56 -5.97 -11.45
C GLU A 127 -10.53 -6.66 -10.07
N VAL A 128 -10.05 -5.97 -9.03
CA VAL A 128 -10.14 -6.47 -7.67
C VAL A 128 -11.63 -6.59 -7.31
N PRO A 129 -12.10 -7.73 -6.76
CA PRO A 129 -13.47 -7.85 -6.28
C PRO A 129 -13.72 -6.91 -5.09
N GLU A 130 -14.98 -6.59 -4.81
CA GLU A 130 -15.35 -5.88 -3.58
C GLU A 130 -14.91 -6.70 -2.35
N ILE A 131 -14.40 -6.01 -1.33
CA ILE A 131 -13.75 -6.62 -0.17
C ILE A 131 -14.68 -6.51 1.03
N ASP A 132 -15.09 -7.66 1.56
CA ASP A 132 -15.93 -7.73 2.76
C ASP A 132 -15.11 -7.55 4.04
N PHE A 133 -13.86 -8.01 4.02
CA PHE A 133 -13.05 -8.18 5.23
C PHE A 133 -11.57 -7.92 4.98
N VAL A 134 -10.96 -7.06 5.79
CA VAL A 134 -9.55 -6.68 5.72
C VAL A 134 -8.83 -7.21 6.95
N ILE A 135 -7.69 -7.85 6.75
CA ILE A 135 -6.77 -8.27 7.81
C ILE A 135 -5.48 -7.49 7.68
N CYS A 136 -5.20 -6.64 8.67
CA CYS A 136 -3.98 -5.85 8.74
C CYS A 136 -3.08 -6.30 9.89
N GLY A 137 -1.78 -6.28 9.63
CA GLY A 137 -0.76 -6.53 10.65
C GLY A 137 -0.58 -5.31 11.56
N SER A 138 -0.35 -5.57 12.84
CA SER A 138 -0.16 -4.52 13.85
C SER A 138 1.06 -4.80 14.71
N VAL A 139 1.78 -3.74 15.09
CA VAL A 139 2.76 -3.77 16.19
C VAL A 139 2.04 -3.57 17.51
N ALA A 140 1.15 -2.59 17.59
CA ALA A 140 0.32 -2.33 18.76
C ALA A 140 -1.12 -1.98 18.35
N VAL A 141 -2.07 -2.28 19.23
CA VAL A 141 -3.46 -1.82 19.18
C VAL A 141 -3.95 -1.44 20.57
N ASN A 142 -5.07 -0.75 20.67
CA ASN A 142 -5.79 -0.55 21.92
C ASN A 142 -7.30 -0.82 21.74
N LEU A 143 -8.06 -0.73 22.83
CA LEU A 143 -9.49 -1.04 22.82
C LEU A 143 -10.38 0.09 22.25
N SER A 144 -9.81 1.21 21.81
CA SER A 144 -10.54 2.25 21.05
C SER A 144 -10.40 2.07 19.52
N GLY A 145 -9.69 1.03 19.09
CA GLY A 145 -9.49 0.70 17.68
C GLY A 145 -8.25 1.35 17.07
N ALA A 146 -7.45 2.08 17.85
CA ALA A 146 -6.20 2.65 17.38
C ALA A 146 -5.21 1.53 17.02
N ARG A 147 -4.46 1.74 15.93
CA ARG A 147 -3.52 0.76 15.40
C ARG A 147 -2.18 1.43 15.08
N ILE A 148 -1.09 0.80 15.48
CA ILE A 148 0.25 1.16 15.06
C ILE A 148 0.82 0.00 14.23
N GLY A 149 1.03 0.24 12.94
CA GLY A 149 1.77 -0.66 12.06
C GLY A 149 3.29 -0.56 12.21
N LYS A 150 4.05 -1.30 11.40
CA LYS A 150 5.53 -1.32 11.44
C LYS A 150 6.21 -0.01 11.02
N GLY A 151 5.48 0.94 10.44
CA GLY A 151 5.98 2.27 10.09
C GLY A 151 6.21 2.54 8.60
N GLY A 152 5.97 1.56 7.72
CA GLY A 152 6.15 1.76 6.27
C GLY A 152 4.96 2.37 5.52
N GLY A 153 3.83 2.65 6.17
CA GLY A 153 2.62 3.22 5.54
C GLY A 153 1.90 2.36 4.50
N PHE A 154 2.49 1.24 4.06
CA PHE A 154 1.94 0.42 2.97
C PHE A 154 0.53 -0.12 3.23
N SER A 155 0.21 -0.57 4.45
CA SER A 155 -1.12 -1.11 4.76
C SER A 155 -2.20 -0.05 4.66
N ASP A 156 -1.88 1.19 5.01
CA ASP A 156 -2.78 2.33 4.97
C ASP A 156 -2.98 2.79 3.52
N LEU A 157 -1.90 2.81 2.73
CA LEU A 157 -1.95 3.04 1.28
C LEU A 157 -2.74 1.97 0.53
N GLU A 158 -2.55 0.69 0.87
CA GLU A 158 -3.32 -0.43 0.32
C GLU A 158 -4.82 -0.22 0.50
N TYR A 159 -5.23 0.19 1.70
CA TYR A 159 -6.63 0.46 2.03
C TYR A 159 -7.16 1.68 1.28
N GLY A 160 -6.41 2.79 1.26
CA GLY A 160 -6.77 4.01 0.53
C GLY A 160 -6.91 3.78 -0.99
N MET A 161 -6.01 2.99 -1.61
CA MET A 161 -6.11 2.62 -3.03
C MET A 161 -7.39 1.84 -3.33
N LEU A 162 -7.78 0.92 -2.44
CA LEU A 162 -8.95 0.08 -2.61
C LEU A 162 -10.24 0.88 -2.42
N ILE A 163 -10.25 1.90 -1.54
CA ILE A 163 -11.37 2.86 -1.45
C ILE A 163 -11.47 3.69 -2.73
N ASP A 164 -10.37 4.28 -3.18
CA ASP A 164 -10.36 5.11 -4.40
C ASP A 164 -10.83 4.33 -5.64
N ALA A 165 -10.64 3.01 -5.63
CA ALA A 165 -11.09 2.08 -6.68
C ALA A 165 -12.52 1.52 -6.46
N GLY A 166 -13.22 1.96 -5.41
CA GLY A 166 -14.57 1.50 -5.09
C GLY A 166 -14.66 0.04 -4.65
N LYS A 167 -13.57 -0.52 -4.09
CA LYS A 167 -13.48 -1.93 -3.67
C LYS A 167 -13.66 -2.13 -2.18
N ILE A 168 -13.60 -1.04 -1.42
CA ILE A 168 -13.83 -1.00 0.03
C ILE A 168 -14.79 0.14 0.31
N ASP A 169 -15.73 -0.11 1.22
CA ASP A 169 -16.70 0.85 1.69
C ASP A 169 -16.86 0.77 3.23
N ASP A 170 -17.90 1.41 3.75
CA ASP A 170 -18.21 1.43 5.19
C ASP A 170 -18.72 0.08 5.71
N HIS A 171 -19.11 -0.85 4.84
CA HIS A 171 -19.56 -2.20 5.19
C HIS A 171 -18.40 -3.20 5.30
N THR A 172 -17.24 -2.90 4.70
CA THR A 172 -16.01 -3.69 4.89
C THR A 172 -15.60 -3.71 6.36
N PHE A 173 -15.26 -4.85 6.95
CA PHE A 173 -14.72 -4.92 8.33
C PHE A 173 -13.19 -5.02 8.35
N VAL A 174 -12.54 -4.44 9.36
CA VAL A 174 -11.07 -4.45 9.52
C VAL A 174 -10.69 -5.18 10.80
N ALA A 175 -9.89 -6.24 10.68
CA ALA A 175 -9.42 -7.03 11.80
C ALA A 175 -7.90 -7.05 11.88
N THR A 176 -7.39 -7.30 13.09
CA THR A 176 -6.00 -7.64 13.31
C THR A 176 -5.85 -8.90 14.16
N THR A 177 -4.72 -9.58 14.00
CA THR A 177 -4.32 -10.72 14.83
C THR A 177 -3.07 -10.34 15.60
N VAL A 178 -3.11 -10.42 16.93
CA VAL A 178 -2.04 -9.95 17.80
C VAL A 178 -1.87 -10.85 19.03
N HIS A 179 -0.69 -10.80 19.63
CA HIS A 179 -0.47 -11.30 20.98
C HIS A 179 -1.08 -10.33 22.01
N PRO A 180 -1.60 -10.79 23.17
CA PRO A 180 -2.17 -9.90 24.20
C PRO A 180 -1.24 -8.76 24.66
N ILE A 181 0.08 -8.95 24.67
CA ILE A 181 1.08 -7.90 25.00
C ILE A 181 1.02 -6.70 24.03
N GLN A 182 0.55 -6.91 22.81
CA GLN A 182 0.42 -5.85 21.81
C GLN A 182 -0.86 -5.01 22.01
N ILE A 183 -1.75 -5.42 22.93
CA ILE A 183 -2.95 -4.65 23.30
C ILE A 183 -2.56 -3.72 24.45
N LEU A 184 -2.41 -2.44 24.14
CA LEU A 184 -1.97 -1.44 25.10
C LEU A 184 -3.17 -0.72 25.73
N ARG A 185 -3.05 -0.40 27.02
CA ARG A 185 -4.05 0.36 27.78
C ARG A 185 -3.89 1.89 27.62
N GLU A 186 -2.81 2.33 27.01
CA GLU A 186 -2.53 3.75 26.78
C GLU A 186 -3.18 4.25 25.48
N HIS A 187 -3.33 5.57 25.36
CA HIS A 187 -3.66 6.21 24.10
C HIS A 187 -2.51 6.04 23.11
N LEU A 188 -2.86 5.70 21.87
CA LEU A 188 -1.94 5.61 20.75
C LEU A 188 -2.12 6.83 19.86
N MET A 189 -1.02 7.36 19.34
CA MET A 189 -1.06 8.42 18.34
C MET A 189 -1.68 7.90 17.05
N VAL A 190 -2.79 8.52 16.62
CA VAL A 190 -3.51 8.24 15.38
C VAL A 190 -3.51 9.51 14.53
N THR A 191 -3.41 9.33 13.22
CA THR A 191 -3.42 10.37 12.19
C THR A 191 -4.42 9.99 11.11
N ASP A 192 -4.88 10.95 10.30
CA ASP A 192 -6.03 10.78 9.39
C ASP A 192 -5.87 9.67 8.34
N HIS A 193 -4.64 9.23 8.06
CA HIS A 193 -4.37 8.13 7.14
C HIS A 193 -4.30 6.76 7.82
N ASP A 194 -4.18 6.70 9.15
CA ASP A 194 -4.06 5.41 9.85
C ASP A 194 -5.38 4.64 9.77
N LEU A 195 -5.29 3.36 9.47
CA LEU A 195 -6.43 2.45 9.44
C LEU A 195 -6.78 1.92 10.85
N PRO A 196 -7.89 2.35 11.49
CA PRO A 196 -8.37 1.76 12.73
C PRO A 196 -8.99 0.37 12.50
N VAL A 197 -9.11 -0.42 13.57
CA VAL A 197 -9.62 -1.81 13.53
C VAL A 197 -10.99 -1.94 14.21
N ASP A 198 -11.84 -2.81 13.65
CA ASP A 198 -13.11 -3.28 14.23
C ASP A 198 -12.90 -4.45 15.19
N LEU A 199 -11.94 -5.32 14.87
CA LEU A 199 -11.78 -6.60 15.55
C LEU A 199 -10.31 -6.80 15.97
N ILE A 200 -10.10 -7.17 17.22
CA ILE A 200 -8.80 -7.58 17.75
C ILE A 200 -8.87 -9.05 18.11
N ALA A 201 -8.22 -9.90 17.32
CA ALA A 201 -8.14 -11.33 17.58
C ALA A 201 -6.84 -11.69 18.31
N THR A 202 -6.99 -12.41 19.41
CA THR A 202 -5.91 -12.99 20.21
C THR A 202 -6.06 -14.51 20.25
N PRO A 203 -5.06 -15.27 20.76
CA PRO A 203 -5.21 -16.71 20.95
C PRO A 203 -6.38 -17.11 21.87
N ARG A 204 -6.87 -16.17 22.73
CA ARG A 204 -7.90 -16.45 23.73
C ARG A 204 -9.29 -16.02 23.27
N ALA A 205 -9.40 -14.85 22.65
CA ALA A 205 -10.68 -14.24 22.29
C ALA A 205 -10.56 -13.34 21.05
N VAL A 206 -11.72 -13.06 20.43
CA VAL A 206 -11.92 -11.96 19.48
C VAL A 206 -12.66 -10.87 20.24
N ILE A 207 -12.18 -9.63 20.11
CA ILE A 207 -12.75 -8.46 20.76
C ILE A 207 -13.37 -7.60 19.67
N ASP A 208 -14.68 -7.37 19.74
CA ASP A 208 -15.37 -6.33 18.96
C ASP A 208 -15.05 -4.95 19.57
N VAL A 209 -14.63 -4.03 18.71
CA VAL A 209 -14.18 -2.69 19.10
C VAL A 209 -15.19 -1.67 18.60
N GLU A 210 -15.75 -0.90 19.52
CA GLU A 210 -16.45 0.33 19.20
C GLU A 210 -15.41 1.41 18.87
N ARG A 211 -15.18 1.60 17.56
CA ARG A 211 -14.13 2.51 17.10
C ARG A 211 -14.43 3.96 17.44
N MET A 212 -13.44 4.64 17.98
CA MET A 212 -13.47 6.09 18.23
C MET A 212 -12.87 6.92 17.09
N TYR A 213 -12.36 6.27 16.04
CA TYR A 213 -11.64 6.92 14.94
C TYR A 213 -12.32 6.66 13.60
N ASP A 214 -12.38 7.69 12.77
CA ASP A 214 -12.83 7.58 11.39
C ASP A 214 -11.83 6.78 10.55
N ARG A 215 -12.35 6.14 9.51
CA ARG A 215 -11.53 5.50 8.49
C ARG A 215 -11.06 6.54 7.46
N PRO A 216 -9.85 6.35 6.88
CA PRO A 216 -9.44 7.16 5.75
C PRO A 216 -10.45 7.00 4.61
N ARG A 217 -10.74 8.09 3.89
CA ARG A 217 -11.72 8.12 2.78
C ARG A 217 -11.10 7.88 1.40
N GLY A 218 -9.90 7.31 1.37
CA GLY A 218 -9.08 7.20 0.16
C GLY A 218 -7.64 7.58 0.42
N ILE A 219 -6.90 7.84 -0.66
CA ILE A 219 -5.51 8.31 -0.54
C ILE A 219 -5.48 9.80 -0.17
N LEU A 220 -4.84 10.12 0.95
CA LEU A 220 -4.56 11.50 1.35
C LEU A 220 -3.31 12.00 0.60
N TRP A 221 -3.50 12.45 -0.64
CA TRP A 221 -2.43 12.87 -1.54
C TRP A 221 -1.53 13.97 -0.96
N ASP A 222 -2.09 14.88 -0.18
CA ASP A 222 -1.34 15.97 0.46
C ASP A 222 -0.39 15.48 1.57
N HIS A 223 -0.54 14.24 2.04
CA HIS A 223 0.33 13.60 3.03
C HIS A 223 1.46 12.77 2.38
N LEU A 224 1.53 12.69 1.05
CA LEU A 224 2.54 11.93 0.34
C LEU A 224 3.66 12.82 -0.18
N HIS A 225 4.90 12.42 0.10
CA HIS A 225 6.07 13.10 -0.46
C HIS A 225 6.40 12.56 -1.86
N PRO A 226 6.96 13.39 -2.78
CA PRO A 226 7.29 12.96 -4.13
C PRO A 226 8.11 11.66 -4.20
N PRO A 227 9.15 11.43 -3.38
CA PRO A 227 9.89 10.16 -3.42
C PRO A 227 9.02 8.93 -3.16
N GLN A 228 8.07 9.01 -2.22
CA GLN A 228 7.16 7.91 -1.91
C GLN A 228 6.22 7.58 -3.10
N ILE A 229 5.81 8.60 -3.84
CA ILE A 229 4.97 8.43 -5.04
C ILE A 229 5.75 7.72 -6.15
N HIS A 230 7.01 8.08 -6.38
CA HIS A 230 7.84 7.47 -7.42
C HIS A 230 8.31 6.05 -7.06
N GLU A 231 8.47 5.74 -5.76
CA GLU A 231 8.83 4.39 -5.31
C GLU A 231 7.71 3.37 -5.49
N ILE A 232 6.45 3.81 -5.58
CA ILE A 232 5.27 2.95 -5.67
C ILE A 232 4.60 3.15 -7.03
N PRO A 233 4.81 2.24 -8.01
CA PRO A 233 4.40 2.45 -9.40
C PRO A 233 2.90 2.71 -9.62
N VAL A 234 2.05 2.19 -8.74
CA VAL A 234 0.60 2.43 -8.80
C VAL A 234 0.23 3.85 -8.34
N LEU A 235 0.94 4.41 -7.36
CA LEU A 235 0.70 5.77 -6.88
C LEU A 235 1.08 6.80 -7.92
N GLU A 236 2.16 6.58 -8.67
CA GLU A 236 2.54 7.46 -9.77
C GLU A 236 1.40 7.56 -10.81
N ARG A 237 0.86 6.42 -11.25
CA ARG A 237 -0.27 6.40 -12.21
C ARG A 237 -1.52 7.07 -11.63
N MET A 238 -1.88 6.75 -10.40
CA MET A 238 -3.06 7.32 -9.74
C MET A 238 -2.89 8.83 -9.48
N GLY A 239 -1.67 9.28 -9.15
CA GLY A 239 -1.33 10.66 -8.86
C GLY A 239 -1.48 11.56 -10.08
N TYR A 240 -1.06 11.09 -11.27
CA TYR A 240 -1.35 11.80 -12.52
C TYR A 240 -2.86 11.96 -12.76
N ALA A 241 -3.65 10.91 -12.54
CA ALA A 241 -5.11 10.96 -12.69
C ALA A 241 -5.76 11.91 -11.66
N TRP A 242 -5.28 11.89 -10.42
CA TRP A 242 -5.71 12.79 -9.36
C TRP A 242 -5.41 14.26 -9.69
N ALA A 243 -4.16 14.57 -10.06
CA ALA A 243 -3.75 15.94 -10.40
C ALA A 243 -4.55 16.51 -11.57
N ARG A 244 -4.85 15.69 -12.59
CA ARG A 244 -5.75 16.06 -13.69
C ARG A 244 -7.16 16.39 -13.19
N ARG A 245 -7.75 15.55 -12.33
CA ARG A 245 -9.09 15.78 -11.74
C ARG A 245 -9.11 17.03 -10.86
N ALA A 246 -8.09 17.27 -10.05
CA ALA A 246 -7.96 18.46 -9.21
C ALA A 246 -7.89 19.75 -10.04
N ARG A 247 -7.11 19.75 -11.13
CA ARG A 247 -7.07 20.89 -12.09
C ARG A 247 -8.42 21.16 -12.72
N MET A 248 -9.14 20.12 -13.15
CA MET A 248 -10.49 20.26 -13.72
C MET A 248 -11.49 20.83 -12.70
N ARG A 249 -11.44 20.40 -11.43
CA ARG A 249 -12.29 20.96 -10.36
C ARG A 249 -12.00 22.44 -10.10
N ARG A 250 -10.73 22.84 -10.07
CA ARG A 250 -10.33 24.26 -9.91
C ARG A 250 -10.78 25.11 -11.10
N ALA A 251 -10.62 24.62 -12.33
CA ALA A 251 -11.08 25.30 -13.53
C ALA A 251 -12.60 25.52 -13.55
N ARG A 252 -13.38 24.50 -13.17
CA ARG A 252 -14.85 24.62 -13.05
C ARG A 252 -15.30 25.62 -11.97
N ARG A 253 -14.56 25.70 -10.86
CA ARG A 253 -14.82 26.68 -9.80
C ARG A 253 -14.55 28.11 -10.26
N TRP A 254 -13.51 28.32 -11.08
CA TRP A 254 -13.19 29.62 -11.67
C TRP A 254 -14.23 30.07 -12.72
N SER A 255 -14.69 29.15 -13.58
CA SER A 255 -15.73 29.46 -14.57
C SER A 255 -17.13 29.68 -13.95
N GLY A 256 -17.35 29.24 -12.70
CA GLY A 256 -18.58 29.49 -11.96
C GLY A 256 -18.59 30.80 -11.16
N SER A 257 -17.45 31.48 -11.02
CA SER A 257 -17.32 32.76 -10.29
C SER A 257 -17.37 34.01 -11.18
N SER A 258 -17.48 33.87 -12.50
CA SER A 258 -17.66 35.01 -13.44
C SER A 258 -19.14 35.28 -13.74
N GLY A 259 -19.96 35.45 -12.70
CA GLY A 259 -21.40 35.71 -12.83
C GLY A 259 -21.86 36.87 -11.93
N ARG A 260 -22.09 38.03 -12.56
CA ARG A 260 -22.59 39.32 -12.04
C ARG A 260 -21.54 40.29 -11.47
N SER A 261 -20.72 40.87 -12.36
CA SER A 261 -20.49 42.32 -12.27
C SER A 261 -21.60 43.01 -13.05
N THR A 262 -22.51 43.69 -12.34
CA THR A 262 -23.41 44.66 -12.94
C THR A 262 -22.58 45.84 -13.43
N PHE A 263 -22.27 45.87 -14.73
CA PHE A 263 -21.78 47.08 -15.38
C PHE A 263 -22.94 48.09 -15.46
N PRO A 264 -22.80 49.34 -14.98
CA PRO A 264 -23.77 50.37 -15.26
C PRO A 264 -23.68 50.73 -16.74
N SER A 265 -24.83 50.69 -17.40
CA SER A 265 -25.03 51.05 -18.79
C SER A 265 -24.88 52.56 -19.03
N ARG A 266 -24.38 52.89 -20.23
CA ARG A 266 -24.45 54.16 -20.98
C ARG A 266 -23.37 55.20 -20.71
N LEU A 267 -22.52 55.42 -21.71
CA LEU A 267 -22.25 56.74 -22.30
C LEU A 267 -22.07 56.57 -23.83
N GLN A 268 -22.64 57.50 -24.58
CA GLN A 268 -22.81 57.51 -26.04
C GLN A 268 -21.50 57.77 -26.82
N PRO A 269 -21.44 57.44 -28.13
CA PRO A 269 -20.22 57.59 -28.92
C PRO A 269 -20.06 59.03 -29.45
N ALA A 270 -18.94 59.68 -29.13
CA ALA A 270 -18.52 60.92 -29.77
C ALA A 270 -17.71 60.62 -31.04
N ARG A 271 -18.20 61.13 -32.17
CA ARG A 271 -17.55 61.10 -33.48
C ARG A 271 -16.30 61.98 -33.46
N PHE A 272 -15.14 61.46 -33.87
CA PHE A 272 -14.04 62.32 -34.33
C PHE A 272 -13.33 61.77 -35.57
N ARG A 273 -13.00 62.73 -36.44
CA ARG A 273 -12.66 62.64 -37.86
C ARG A 273 -11.34 61.93 -38.15
N THR A 274 -11.31 61.28 -39.32
CA THR A 274 -10.15 60.73 -40.01
C THR A 274 -9.09 61.78 -40.37
N ARG A 275 -7.81 61.46 -40.15
CA ARG A 275 -6.68 62.08 -40.87
C ARG A 275 -5.67 60.99 -41.31
N ARG A 276 -5.30 61.03 -42.58
CA ARG A 276 -4.48 60.05 -43.33
C ARG A 276 -2.97 60.26 -43.15
N GLN A 277 -2.25 59.11 -43.09
CA GLN A 277 -0.93 58.76 -43.67
C GLN A 277 0.36 59.47 -43.16
N PRO A 278 1.61 58.94 -43.38
CA PRO A 278 2.03 57.86 -44.32
C PRO A 278 2.99 56.76 -43.78
N ARG A 279 3.27 55.80 -44.68
CA ARG A 279 4.20 54.66 -44.59
C ARG A 279 5.69 55.08 -44.58
N ALA A 280 6.54 54.29 -43.91
CA ALA A 280 7.98 54.18 -44.15
C ALA A 280 8.40 52.70 -43.96
N ARG A 281 8.70 51.97 -45.04
CA ARG A 281 10.02 51.68 -45.66
C ARG A 281 10.88 50.65 -44.92
N ILE A 282 11.01 49.50 -45.58
CA ILE A 282 11.92 48.37 -45.34
C ILE A 282 13.33 48.73 -45.85
N PRO A 283 14.40 48.25 -45.19
CA PRO A 283 15.66 47.99 -45.87
C PRO A 283 16.00 46.49 -45.90
N THR A 284 16.35 46.03 -47.09
CA THR A 284 16.88 44.70 -47.41
C THR A 284 18.40 44.62 -47.25
N ALA A 285 18.83 43.51 -46.66
CA ALA A 285 19.97 42.63 -46.98
C ALA A 285 21.41 43.19 -47.12
N THR A 286 22.33 42.51 -46.43
CA THR A 286 23.52 41.94 -47.09
C THR A 286 24.05 40.71 -46.37
N ARG A 287 24.31 39.67 -47.17
CA ARG A 287 25.05 38.43 -46.88
C ARG A 287 26.52 38.74 -46.63
N THR A 288 27.14 38.03 -45.70
CA THR A 288 28.51 37.50 -45.88
C THR A 288 28.56 36.04 -45.47
N ARG A 289 29.34 35.29 -46.25
CA ARG A 289 29.41 33.85 -46.37
C ARG A 289 30.89 33.50 -46.25
N SER A 290 31.25 32.63 -45.33
CA SER A 290 32.49 31.83 -45.32
C SER A 290 32.21 30.66 -44.36
N GLY A 291 32.20 29.39 -44.78
CA GLY A 291 33.33 28.65 -45.35
C GLY A 291 34.26 28.30 -44.17
N SER A 292 34.49 27.05 -43.77
CA SER A 292 34.62 25.80 -44.51
C SER A 292 34.84 24.63 -43.53
N ARG A 293 34.56 23.38 -43.99
CA ARG A 293 35.34 22.11 -43.86
C ARG A 293 36.02 21.78 -42.51
N SER A 294 36.13 20.55 -42.03
CA SER A 294 35.75 19.19 -42.42
C SER A 294 36.31 18.23 -41.35
N THR A 295 35.85 16.97 -41.37
CA THR A 295 36.60 15.75 -40.97
C THR A 295 37.08 15.55 -39.53
N GLY A 296 36.77 14.37 -38.96
CA GLY A 296 37.59 13.78 -37.90
C GLY A 296 36.89 12.76 -37.03
N ALA A 297 36.84 11.51 -37.49
CA ALA A 297 36.54 10.35 -36.65
C ALA A 297 37.59 10.21 -35.53
N ARG A 298 37.17 9.77 -34.33
CA ARG A 298 37.94 8.82 -33.51
C ARG A 298 37.11 8.20 -32.38
N THR A 299 37.23 6.89 -32.35
CA THR A 299 36.85 5.90 -31.34
C THR A 299 37.56 6.08 -29.99
N CYS A 300 36.89 5.70 -28.90
CA CYS A 300 37.45 5.08 -27.67
C CYS A 300 36.27 4.46 -26.89
N THR A 301 36.00 3.15 -26.90
CA THR A 301 36.57 2.03 -26.10
C THR A 301 36.53 2.17 -24.57
N GLY A 302 35.98 1.12 -23.92
CA GLY A 302 36.15 0.75 -22.49
C GLY A 302 34.99 1.17 -21.58
N LEU A 303 34.37 0.35 -20.72
CA LEU A 303 34.63 -1.01 -20.26
C LEU A 303 33.28 -1.65 -19.83
N ARG A 304 33.05 -2.91 -20.21
CA ARG A 304 32.00 -3.78 -19.63
C ARG A 304 32.65 -4.73 -18.62
N CYS A 305 32.27 -4.64 -17.35
CA CYS A 305 32.61 -5.60 -16.31
C CYS A 305 31.90 -6.94 -16.57
N ARG A 306 32.68 -8.03 -16.67
CA ARG A 306 32.20 -9.42 -16.60
C ARG A 306 32.18 -9.86 -15.13
N CYS A 307 31.01 -10.26 -14.61
CA CYS A 307 30.94 -11.08 -13.40
C CYS A 307 30.81 -12.56 -13.83
N ARG A 308 31.81 -13.36 -13.46
CA ARG A 308 31.79 -14.83 -13.60
C ARG A 308 30.95 -15.44 -12.49
N ALA A 309 30.15 -16.43 -12.86
CA ALA A 309 29.45 -17.34 -11.97
C ALA A 309 30.38 -18.49 -11.55
N SER A 310 30.33 -18.87 -10.28
CA SER A 310 30.93 -20.09 -9.74
C SER A 310 29.85 -20.93 -9.04
N ARG A 311 29.59 -22.12 -9.59
CA ARG A 311 28.78 -23.18 -8.99
C ARG A 311 29.63 -23.99 -7.99
N PRO A 312 29.07 -24.53 -6.89
CA PRO A 312 29.79 -25.46 -6.02
C PRO A 312 29.75 -26.90 -6.54
N ARG A 313 30.83 -27.64 -6.27
CA ARG A 313 31.04 -29.06 -6.58
C ARG A 313 30.21 -29.98 -5.66
N MET A 314 29.68 -31.03 -6.26
CA MET A 314 29.11 -32.21 -5.63
C MET A 314 30.23 -33.10 -5.08
N GLY A 315 30.05 -33.61 -3.86
CA GLY A 315 30.85 -34.68 -3.27
C GLY A 315 29.91 -35.66 -2.56
N GLY A 316 29.76 -36.86 -3.12
CA GLY A 316 28.96 -37.94 -2.54
C GLY A 316 29.78 -38.79 -1.57
N ARG A 317 29.09 -39.37 -0.58
CA ARG A 317 29.43 -40.66 0.04
C ARG A 317 28.14 -41.38 0.43
N SER A 318 28.13 -42.68 0.10
CA SER A 318 27.05 -43.67 0.24
C SER A 318 26.84 -44.14 1.70
N PRO A 319 25.76 -44.89 1.99
CA PRO A 319 25.17 -45.01 3.32
C PRO A 319 25.71 -46.19 4.13
N THR A 320 25.70 -46.04 5.46
CA THR A 320 25.97 -47.13 6.42
C THR A 320 24.67 -47.64 7.00
N THR A 321 24.48 -48.95 6.86
CA THR A 321 23.43 -49.81 7.37
C THR A 321 23.46 -49.86 8.91
N ILE A 322 22.33 -49.60 9.60
CA ILE A 322 22.11 -50.10 10.97
C ILE A 322 20.73 -50.73 11.08
N ARG A 323 20.76 -51.95 11.61
CA ARG A 323 19.68 -52.92 11.85
C ARG A 323 18.64 -52.45 12.87
N ARG A 324 17.41 -52.91 12.65
CA ARG A 324 16.38 -53.17 13.66
C ARG A 324 16.93 -53.99 14.85
N ARG A 325 16.51 -53.64 16.07
CA ARG A 325 16.14 -54.58 17.14
C ARG A 325 15.25 -53.88 18.17
N ARG A 326 14.07 -54.47 18.38
CA ARG A 326 13.09 -54.33 19.46
C ARG A 326 12.51 -52.94 19.69
#